data_AF-A0A7J7JAT6-F1
#
_entry.id   AF-A0A7J7JAT6-F1
#
_cell.length_a   1.000
_cell.length_b   1.000
_cell.length_c   1.000
_cell.angle_alpha   90.00
_cell.angle_beta   90.00
_cell.angle_gamma   90.00
#
_symmetry.space_group_name_H-M   'P 1'
#
loop_
_entity.id
_entity.type
_entity.pdbx_description
1 polymer ?
#
loop_
_entity_poly.entity_id
_entity_poly.type
_entity_poly.pdbx_seq_one_letter_code
_entity_poly.pdbx_strand_id
1 'polypeptide(L)'
;MILKLGLSGFEEYQKGLFRRGSALHSNIENHLLGRSYESTSEILGYMHSVEPQLQNFHDVVACETKLNHDVLRYTGVIDCVAHHRKTGLYIIDWKTSERKKTTLSQVYDNPIQVAAYIGMWNNQNPDNKSLAVDELAIVSLSVKQDRNHQLFSAHNYVVKYIGYLKTFHLVK
;
A
#
# COMPACT_ATOMS: atom_id res chain seq x y z
N MET A 1 9.55 -22.70 5.58
CA MET A 1 9.24 -22.96 4.15
C MET A 1 10.36 -23.68 3.44
N ILE A 2 11.64 -23.27 3.57
CA ILE A 2 12.78 -23.98 2.95
C ILE A 2 12.82 -25.47 3.34
N LEU A 3 12.66 -25.80 4.63
CA LEU A 3 12.60 -27.21 5.07
C LEU A 3 11.45 -28.03 4.43
N LYS A 4 10.39 -27.36 3.95
CA LYS A 4 9.21 -28.01 3.34
C LYS A 4 9.32 -28.11 1.81
N LEU A 5 9.89 -27.09 1.17
CA LEU A 5 9.88 -26.94 -0.29
C LEU A 5 11.26 -27.17 -0.93
N GLY A 6 12.31 -27.29 -0.12
CA GLY A 6 13.69 -27.12 -0.58
C GLY A 6 14.02 -25.65 -0.89
N LEU A 7 15.28 -25.38 -1.20
CA LEU A 7 15.73 -24.03 -1.57
C LEU A 7 15.08 -23.58 -2.89
N SER A 8 15.21 -24.39 -3.95
CA SER A 8 14.65 -24.05 -5.27
C SER A 8 13.13 -23.91 -5.24
N GLY A 9 12.43 -24.77 -4.50
CA GLY A 9 10.98 -24.64 -4.34
C GLY A 9 10.57 -23.39 -3.55
N PHE A 10 11.38 -22.95 -2.58
CA PHE A 10 11.16 -21.70 -1.87
C PHE A 10 11.38 -20.48 -2.78
N GLU A 11 12.44 -20.48 -3.59
CA GLU A 11 12.71 -19.41 -4.56
C GLU A 11 11.58 -19.27 -5.59
N GLU A 12 11.10 -20.39 -6.13
CA GLU A 12 9.97 -20.39 -7.08
C GLU A 12 8.67 -19.91 -6.41
N TYR A 13 8.42 -20.33 -5.16
CA TYR A 13 7.29 -19.84 -4.38
C TYR A 13 7.37 -18.31 -4.16
N GLN A 14 8.55 -17.77 -3.85
CA GLN A 14 8.75 -16.32 -3.72
C GLN A 14 8.52 -15.58 -5.04
N LYS A 15 9.06 -16.07 -6.16
CA LYS A 15 8.80 -15.49 -7.49
C LYS A 15 7.31 -15.46 -7.81
N GLY A 16 6.60 -16.55 -7.50
CA GLY A 16 5.15 -16.61 -7.64
C GLY A 16 4.40 -15.58 -6.79
N LEU A 17 4.84 -15.34 -5.55
CA LEU A 17 4.28 -14.29 -4.69
C LEU A 17 4.47 -12.90 -5.29
N PHE A 18 5.69 -12.56 -5.74
CA PHE A 18 5.96 -11.26 -6.35
C PHE A 18 5.18 -11.07 -7.65
N ARG A 19 5.15 -12.07 -8.53
CA ARG A 19 4.39 -12.03 -9.79
C ARG A 19 2.90 -11.76 -9.54
N ARG A 20 2.30 -12.46 -8.57
CA ARG A 20 0.90 -12.24 -8.20
C ARG A 20 0.67 -10.84 -7.63
N GLY A 21 1.56 -10.36 -6.77
CA GLY A 21 1.49 -9.01 -6.21
C GLY A 21 1.51 -7.93 -7.30
N SER A 22 2.49 -8.00 -8.20
CA SER A 22 2.62 -7.05 -9.31
C SER A 22 1.43 -7.08 -10.27
N ALA A 23 0.93 -8.27 -10.62
CA ALA A 23 -0.24 -8.39 -11.48
C ALA A 23 -1.50 -7.81 -10.81
N LEU A 24 -1.66 -8.01 -9.51
CA LEU A 24 -2.78 -7.44 -8.75
C LEU A 24 -2.71 -5.91 -8.69
N HIS A 25 -1.54 -5.35 -8.38
CA HIS A 25 -1.34 -3.89 -8.33
C HIS A 25 -1.65 -3.23 -9.68
N SER A 26 -1.16 -3.83 -10.78
CA SER A 26 -1.44 -3.35 -12.13
C SER A 26 -2.93 -3.40 -12.50
N ASN A 27 -3.66 -4.44 -12.08
CA ASN A 27 -5.11 -4.49 -12.29
C ASN A 27 -5.88 -3.48 -11.43
N ILE A 28 -5.44 -3.22 -10.20
CA ILE A 28 -6.02 -2.17 -9.35
C ILE A 28 -5.79 -0.79 -9.96
N GLU A 29 -4.56 -0.50 -10.43
CA GLU A 29 -4.25 0.75 -11.14
C GLU A 29 -5.15 0.93 -12.35
N ASN A 30 -5.23 -0.08 -13.22
CA ASN A 30 -6.07 -0.02 -14.41
C ASN A 30 -7.55 0.20 -14.05
N HIS A 31 -8.07 -0.47 -13.02
CA HIS A 31 -9.43 -0.25 -12.54
C HIS A 31 -9.66 1.21 -12.09
N LEU A 32 -8.76 1.74 -11.25
CA LEU A 32 -8.87 3.10 -10.72
C LEU A 32 -8.77 4.18 -11.81
N LEU A 33 -8.01 3.90 -12.87
CA LEU A 33 -7.83 4.79 -14.01
C LEU A 33 -8.85 4.56 -15.14
N GLY A 34 -9.85 3.68 -14.94
CA GLY A 34 -10.88 3.38 -15.95
C GLY A 34 -10.34 2.68 -17.21
N ARG A 35 -9.17 2.04 -17.12
CA ARG A 35 -8.54 1.28 -18.19
C ARG A 35 -9.02 -0.17 -18.18
N SER A 36 -9.02 -0.82 -19.34
CA SER A 36 -9.30 -2.25 -19.44
C SER A 36 -8.21 -3.08 -18.76
N TYR A 37 -8.59 -4.12 -18.03
CA TYR A 37 -7.67 -5.09 -17.44
C TYR A 37 -8.28 -6.50 -17.51
N GLU A 38 -7.41 -7.51 -17.51
CA GLU A 38 -7.82 -8.91 -17.42
C GLU A 38 -7.24 -9.53 -16.15
N SER A 39 -8.09 -10.21 -15.39
CA SER A 39 -7.67 -10.88 -14.16
C SER A 39 -7.46 -12.36 -14.42
N THR A 40 -6.24 -12.84 -14.14
CA THR A 40 -5.97 -14.28 -14.13
C THR A 40 -6.72 -14.95 -12.98
N SER A 41 -6.93 -16.27 -13.09
CA SER A 41 -7.54 -17.05 -12.01
C SER A 41 -6.79 -16.92 -10.68
N GLU A 42 -5.48 -16.66 -10.72
CA GLU A 42 -4.64 -16.45 -9.53
C GLU A 42 -4.98 -15.16 -8.75
N ILE A 43 -5.43 -14.10 -9.45
CA ILE A 43 -5.69 -12.78 -8.82
C ILE A 43 -7.16 -12.41 -8.77
N LEU A 44 -8.04 -13.12 -9.48
CA LEU A 44 -9.47 -12.84 -9.57
C LEU A 44 -10.14 -12.76 -8.18
N GLY A 45 -9.78 -13.66 -7.26
CA GLY A 45 -10.30 -13.64 -5.89
C GLY A 45 -9.93 -12.39 -5.11
N TYR A 46 -8.71 -11.87 -5.31
CA TYR A 46 -8.28 -10.61 -4.69
C TYR A 46 -8.97 -9.40 -5.33
N MET A 47 -9.12 -9.39 -6.66
CA MET A 47 -9.83 -8.32 -7.37
C MET A 47 -11.28 -8.22 -6.92
N HIS A 48 -12.01 -9.34 -6.85
CA HIS A 48 -13.37 -9.35 -6.30
C HIS A 48 -13.43 -8.89 -4.83
N SER A 49 -12.37 -9.14 -4.05
CA SER A 49 -12.32 -8.72 -2.65
C SER A 49 -12.13 -7.20 -2.49
N VAL A 50 -11.42 -6.54 -3.41
CA VAL A 50 -11.09 -5.10 -3.31
C VAL A 50 -12.04 -4.20 -4.08
N GLU A 51 -12.69 -4.72 -5.11
CA GLU A 51 -13.53 -3.95 -6.03
C GLU A 51 -14.59 -3.09 -5.31
N PRO A 52 -15.32 -3.57 -4.28
CA PRO A 52 -16.27 -2.73 -3.54
C PRO A 52 -15.62 -1.53 -2.84
N GLN A 53 -14.31 -1.57 -2.58
CA GLN A 53 -13.57 -0.51 -1.91
C GLN A 53 -12.92 0.45 -2.88
N LEU A 54 -12.50 -0.03 -4.04
CA LEU A 54 -12.08 0.83 -5.14
C LEU A 54 -13.20 1.82 -5.52
N GLN A 55 -14.46 1.38 -5.43
CA GLN A 55 -15.63 2.25 -5.65
C GLN A 55 -15.73 3.44 -4.68
N ASN A 56 -15.09 3.40 -3.51
CA ASN A 56 -15.09 4.52 -2.56
C ASN A 56 -14.03 5.58 -2.90
N PHE A 57 -13.13 5.30 -3.85
CA PHE A 57 -12.12 6.23 -4.30
C PHE A 57 -12.49 6.83 -5.67
N HIS A 58 -12.09 8.07 -5.89
CA HIS A 58 -12.25 8.82 -7.13
C HIS A 58 -11.11 9.83 -7.27
N ASP A 59 -11.05 10.54 -8.40
CA ASP A 59 -10.05 11.58 -8.69
C ASP A 59 -8.64 11.13 -8.31
N VAL A 60 -8.17 10.08 -8.98
CA VAL A 60 -6.83 9.52 -8.77
C VAL A 60 -5.79 10.59 -9.10
N VAL A 61 -4.97 10.93 -8.11
CA VAL A 61 -3.92 11.95 -8.22
C VAL A 61 -2.62 11.31 -8.70
N ALA A 62 -2.30 10.11 -8.20
CA ALA A 62 -1.08 9.40 -8.57
C ALA A 62 -1.23 7.89 -8.38
N CYS A 63 -0.57 7.08 -9.20
CA CYS A 63 -0.39 5.64 -9.02
C CYS A 63 1.06 5.24 -9.32
N GLU A 64 1.57 4.21 -8.65
CA GLU A 64 2.92 3.63 -8.88
C GLU A 64 4.02 4.70 -8.97
N THR A 65 3.96 5.71 -8.09
CA THR A 65 4.76 6.93 -8.22
C THR A 65 5.95 6.90 -7.27
N LYS A 66 7.14 7.16 -7.82
CA LYS A 66 8.37 7.31 -7.04
C LYS A 66 8.39 8.65 -6.33
N LEU A 67 8.59 8.64 -5.02
CA LEU A 67 8.75 9.82 -4.19
C LEU A 67 10.11 9.83 -3.49
N ASN A 68 10.52 11.00 -3.03
CA ASN A 68 11.69 11.22 -2.20
C ASN A 68 11.39 12.27 -1.12
N HIS A 69 12.02 12.12 0.04
CA HIS A 69 12.06 13.14 1.07
C HIS A 69 13.47 13.74 1.11
N ASP A 70 13.62 14.99 0.66
CA ASP A 70 14.96 15.56 0.43
C ASP A 70 15.72 15.88 1.71
N VAL A 71 15.02 16.30 2.76
CA VAL A 71 15.62 16.59 4.06
C VAL A 71 16.02 15.31 4.79
N LEU A 72 15.12 14.32 4.83
CA LEU A 72 15.33 13.05 5.56
C LEU A 72 16.01 11.95 4.72
N ARG A 73 16.31 12.24 3.45
CA ARG A 73 17.14 11.42 2.54
C ARG A 73 16.68 9.97 2.37
N TYR A 74 15.37 9.77 2.18
CA TYR A 74 14.81 8.46 1.81
C TYR A 74 13.89 8.57 0.59
N THR A 75 13.68 7.44 -0.08
CA THR A 75 12.84 7.34 -1.28
C THR A 75 11.95 6.10 -1.22
N GLY A 76 10.83 6.10 -1.93
CA GLY A 76 9.95 4.94 -2.06
C GLY A 76 9.04 5.05 -3.27
N VAL A 77 8.26 4.01 -3.51
CA VAL A 77 7.21 3.99 -4.54
C VAL A 77 5.89 3.79 -3.82
N ILE A 78 4.96 4.72 -4.04
CA ILE A 78 3.61 4.65 -3.50
C ILE A 78 2.70 3.93 -4.49
N ASP A 79 1.76 3.13 -3.97
CA ASP A 79 0.83 2.42 -4.84
C ASP A 79 -0.20 3.39 -5.43
N CYS A 80 -0.85 4.22 -4.59
CA CYS A 80 -1.89 5.14 -5.04
C CYS A 80 -2.10 6.36 -4.12
N VAL A 81 -2.46 7.50 -4.72
CA VAL A 81 -3.07 8.66 -4.07
C VAL A 81 -4.41 8.96 -4.74
N ALA A 82 -5.50 8.96 -3.97
CA ALA A 82 -6.84 9.23 -4.49
C ALA A 82 -7.77 9.86 -3.45
N HIS A 83 -8.78 10.58 -3.91
CA HIS A 83 -9.82 11.12 -3.05
C HIS A 83 -10.79 10.02 -2.63
N HIS A 84 -11.19 10.01 -1.36
CA HIS A 84 -12.23 9.12 -0.87
C HIS A 84 -13.57 9.85 -0.81
N ARG A 85 -14.65 9.22 -1.30
CA ARG A 85 -15.98 9.85 -1.49
C ARG A 85 -16.58 10.54 -0.26
N LYS A 86 -16.22 10.08 0.94
CA LYS A 86 -16.77 10.60 2.20
C LYS A 86 -15.81 11.50 2.97
N THR A 87 -14.54 11.48 2.61
CA THR A 87 -13.45 12.08 3.40
C THR A 87 -12.48 12.78 2.45
N GLY A 88 -11.20 12.92 2.84
CA GLY A 88 -10.20 13.68 2.08
C GLY A 88 -9.38 12.83 1.10
N LEU A 89 -8.16 13.30 0.87
CA LEU A 89 -7.14 12.66 0.05
C LEU A 89 -6.40 11.58 0.86
N TYR A 90 -6.17 10.42 0.25
CA TYR A 90 -5.50 9.28 0.89
C TYR A 90 -4.26 8.87 0.13
N ILE A 91 -3.22 8.52 0.86
CA ILE A 91 -2.20 7.58 0.36
C ILE A 91 -2.65 6.17 0.71
N ILE A 92 -2.64 5.29 -0.29
CA ILE A 92 -3.15 3.93 -0.21
C ILE A 92 -2.02 2.94 -0.50
N ASP A 93 -1.91 1.91 0.34
CA ASP A 93 -0.98 0.77 0.18
C ASP A 93 -1.78 -0.53 0.13
N TRP A 94 -1.74 -1.23 -1.01
CA TRP A 94 -2.47 -2.46 -1.28
C TRP A 94 -1.63 -3.67 -0.91
N LYS A 95 -2.11 -4.52 -0.01
CA LYS A 95 -1.34 -5.67 0.47
C LYS A 95 -2.11 -6.96 0.36
N THR A 96 -1.57 -7.94 -0.37
CA THR A 96 -2.12 -9.31 -0.33
C THR A 96 -1.85 -9.96 1.02
N SER A 97 -2.83 -10.72 1.51
CA SER A 97 -2.71 -11.53 2.73
C SER A 97 -3.38 -12.88 2.55
N GLU A 98 -2.69 -13.95 2.95
CA GLU A 98 -3.29 -15.29 3.05
C GLU A 98 -4.20 -15.42 4.28
N ARG A 99 -4.03 -14.56 5.28
CA ARG A 99 -4.78 -14.55 6.54
C ARG A 99 -5.59 -13.27 6.68
N LYS A 100 -6.75 -13.36 7.33
CA LYS A 100 -7.52 -12.17 7.70
C LYS A 100 -6.72 -11.33 8.69
N LYS A 101 -6.59 -10.04 8.41
CA LYS A 101 -6.01 -9.04 9.32
C LYS A 101 -7.13 -8.09 9.75
N THR A 102 -7.41 -8.05 11.04
CA THR A 102 -8.51 -7.30 11.67
C THR A 102 -8.02 -6.26 12.67
N THR A 103 -6.71 -6.08 12.84
CA THR A 103 -6.14 -5.07 13.73
C THR A 103 -4.87 -4.44 13.13
N LEU A 104 -4.53 -3.22 13.56
CA LEU A 104 -3.27 -2.55 13.20
C LEU A 104 -2.03 -3.40 13.54
N SER A 105 -2.06 -4.13 14.65
CA SER A 105 -0.93 -4.98 15.05
C SER A 105 -0.68 -6.14 14.09
N GLN A 106 -1.68 -6.57 13.32
CA GLN A 106 -1.58 -7.66 12.36
C GLN A 106 -1.07 -7.22 10.99
N VAL A 107 -1.00 -5.91 10.74
CA VAL A 107 -0.38 -5.34 9.53
C VAL A 107 1.09 -4.95 9.74
N TYR A 108 1.68 -5.29 10.89
CA TYR A 108 3.12 -5.13 11.18
C TYR A 108 3.62 -3.71 10.88
N ASP A 109 4.61 -3.58 9.99
CA ASP A 109 5.25 -2.31 9.66
C ASP A 109 4.53 -1.52 8.55
N ASN A 110 3.42 -2.03 8.00
CA ASN A 110 2.66 -1.31 6.97
C ASN A 110 2.26 0.13 7.40
N PRO A 111 1.82 0.38 8.66
CA PRO A 111 1.54 1.74 9.12
C PRO A 111 2.76 2.66 9.10
N ILE A 112 3.95 2.12 9.35
CA ILE A 112 5.21 2.86 9.28
C ILE A 112 5.56 3.16 7.82
N GLN A 113 5.37 2.19 6.91
CA GLN A 113 5.56 2.36 5.48
C GLN A 113 4.68 3.50 4.92
N VAL A 114 3.37 3.49 5.22
CA VAL A 114 2.46 4.55 4.75
C VAL A 114 2.76 5.90 5.40
N ALA A 115 3.16 5.94 6.68
CA ALA A 115 3.60 7.19 7.32
C ALA A 115 4.84 7.78 6.62
N ALA A 116 5.79 6.94 6.17
CA ALA A 116 6.92 7.38 5.36
C ALA A 116 6.46 7.96 4.01
N TYR A 117 5.45 7.35 3.39
CA TYR A 117 4.89 7.81 2.13
C TYR A 117 4.23 9.19 2.26
N ILE A 118 3.45 9.40 3.31
CA ILE A 118 2.87 10.72 3.65
C ILE A 118 3.99 11.75 3.85
N GLY A 119 5.04 11.38 4.58
CA GLY A 119 6.21 12.25 4.78
C GLY A 119 6.86 12.69 3.47
N MET A 120 7.07 11.77 2.52
CA MET A 120 7.61 12.13 1.19
C MET A 120 6.63 13.00 0.39
N TRP A 121 5.35 12.61 0.34
CA TRP A 121 4.34 13.31 -0.44
C TRP A 121 4.17 14.76 0.00
N ASN A 122 4.01 14.99 1.30
CA ASN A 122 3.86 16.33 1.86
C ASN A 122 5.17 17.14 1.74
N ASN A 123 6.34 16.48 1.78
CA ASN A 123 7.62 17.16 1.56
C ASN A 123 7.78 17.66 0.10
N GLN A 124 7.24 16.93 -0.87
CA GLN A 124 7.25 17.33 -2.29
C GLN A 124 6.14 18.34 -2.65
N ASN A 125 5.08 18.43 -1.84
CA ASN A 125 3.94 19.31 -2.06
C ASN A 125 3.70 20.30 -0.90
N PRO A 126 4.72 21.03 -0.39
CA PRO A 126 4.62 21.76 0.88
C PRO A 126 3.58 22.90 0.88
N ASP A 127 3.37 23.55 -0.27
CA ASP A 127 2.47 24.71 -0.38
C ASP A 127 1.09 24.36 -0.97
N ASN A 128 0.90 23.14 -1.46
CA ASN A 128 -0.34 22.74 -2.11
C ASN A 128 -1.31 22.11 -1.10
N LYS A 129 -2.07 22.96 -0.40
CA LYS A 129 -3.07 22.53 0.59
C LYS A 129 -4.13 21.57 0.04
N SER A 130 -4.42 21.63 -1.26
CA SER A 130 -5.38 20.70 -1.89
C SER A 130 -4.83 19.27 -2.02
N LEU A 131 -3.50 19.12 -1.97
CA LEU A 131 -2.79 17.85 -2.02
C LEU A 131 -2.20 17.44 -0.66
N ALA A 132 -2.49 18.16 0.41
CA ALA A 132 -2.06 17.76 1.75
C ALA A 132 -2.75 16.45 2.13
N VAL A 133 -1.95 15.45 2.50
CA VAL A 133 -2.46 14.15 2.96
C VAL A 133 -2.20 14.02 4.46
N ASP A 134 -3.29 13.88 5.21
CA ASP A 134 -3.28 13.64 6.66
C ASP A 134 -3.84 12.25 7.03
N GLU A 135 -4.46 11.57 6.06
CA GLU A 135 -5.16 10.32 6.25
C GLU A 135 -4.49 9.14 5.52
N LEU A 136 -4.65 7.94 6.09
CA LEU A 136 -3.95 6.72 5.68
C LEU A 136 -4.96 5.64 5.30
N ALA A 137 -4.68 4.90 4.23
CA ALA A 137 -5.40 3.67 3.93
C ALA A 137 -4.41 2.51 3.74
N ILE A 138 -4.47 1.52 4.61
CA ILE A 138 -3.85 0.20 4.33
C ILE A 138 -4.98 -0.72 3.95
N VAL A 139 -4.97 -1.19 2.72
CA VAL A 139 -6.00 -2.08 2.22
C VAL A 139 -5.40 -3.48 2.12
N SER A 140 -5.72 -4.31 3.12
CA SER A 140 -5.32 -5.72 3.15
C SER A 140 -6.32 -6.58 2.38
N LEU A 141 -5.84 -7.19 1.29
CA LEU A 141 -6.60 -7.98 0.35
C LEU A 141 -6.45 -9.47 0.65
N SER A 142 -7.56 -10.16 0.92
CA SER A 142 -7.55 -11.60 1.14
C SER A 142 -8.39 -12.34 0.11
N VAL A 143 -7.93 -13.53 -0.30
CA VAL A 143 -8.66 -14.41 -1.24
C VAL A 143 -10.04 -14.81 -0.69
N LYS A 144 -10.16 -14.91 0.65
CA LYS A 144 -11.43 -15.15 1.31
C LYS A 144 -12.20 -13.83 1.34
N GLN A 145 -13.39 -13.83 0.73
CA GLN A 145 -14.35 -12.73 0.47
C GLN A 145 -14.80 -11.91 1.70
N ASP A 146 -13.88 -11.49 2.55
CA ASP A 146 -14.19 -10.80 3.80
C ASP A 146 -14.08 -9.29 3.55
N ARG A 147 -15.23 -8.61 3.49
CA ARG A 147 -15.36 -7.18 3.13
C ARG A 147 -14.80 -6.22 4.19
N ASN A 148 -14.06 -6.72 5.17
CA ASN A 148 -13.59 -5.94 6.31
C ASN A 148 -12.30 -5.20 5.97
N HIS A 149 -12.48 -3.97 5.51
CA HIS A 149 -11.39 -3.04 5.24
C HIS A 149 -11.22 -2.13 6.44
N GLN A 150 -9.97 -1.89 6.82
CA GLN A 150 -9.67 -1.00 7.92
C GLN A 150 -8.88 0.19 7.39
N LEU A 151 -9.54 1.34 7.41
CA LEU A 151 -8.88 2.63 7.30
C LEU A 151 -8.26 2.94 8.66
N PHE A 152 -7.01 3.40 8.66
CA PHE A 152 -6.30 3.72 9.89
C PHE A 152 -5.83 5.16 9.81
N SER A 153 -5.73 5.90 10.92
CA SER A 153 -5.18 7.26 10.89
C SER A 153 -3.69 7.23 11.28
N ALA A 154 -2.84 7.87 10.46
CA ALA A 154 -1.36 7.74 10.54
C ALA A 154 -0.71 8.74 11.49
N HIS A 155 -1.47 9.68 12.06
CA HIS A 155 -0.91 10.77 12.88
C HIS A 155 0.07 10.28 13.96
N ASN A 156 -0.21 9.13 14.57
CA ASN A 156 0.62 8.56 15.63
C ASN A 156 1.82 7.71 15.15
N TYR A 157 1.97 7.49 13.85
CA TYR A 157 3.02 6.62 13.28
C TYR A 157 4.20 7.37 12.66
N VAL A 158 4.04 8.66 12.33
CA VAL A 158 5.15 9.51 11.82
C VAL A 158 6.30 9.57 12.84
N VAL A 159 5.99 9.73 14.13
CA VAL A 159 6.99 9.74 15.21
C VAL A 159 7.74 8.41 15.30
N LYS A 160 7.03 7.28 15.17
CA LYS A 160 7.66 5.94 15.14
C LYS A 160 8.59 5.80 13.95
N TYR A 161 8.17 6.26 12.77
CA TYR A 161 8.99 6.22 11.56
C TYR A 161 10.28 7.06 11.69
N ILE A 162 10.20 8.28 12.25
CA ILE A 162 11.38 9.11 12.52
C ILE A 162 12.35 8.38 13.48
N GLY A 163 11.83 7.66 14.47
CA GLY A 163 12.64 6.80 15.33
C GLY A 163 13.43 5.74 14.55
N TYR A 164 12.78 5.05 13.60
CA TYR A 164 13.43 4.08 12.72
C TYR A 164 14.48 4.71 11.78
N LEU A 165 14.22 5.91 11.26
CA LEU A 165 15.21 6.60 10.44
C LEU A 165 16.47 6.93 11.22
N LYS A 166 16.33 7.34 12.49
CA LYS A 166 17.48 7.62 13.35
C LYS A 166 18.33 6.37 13.60
N THR A 167 17.73 5.22 13.85
CA THR A 167 18.50 3.98 14.02
C THR A 167 19.24 3.58 12.75
N PHE A 168 18.65 3.76 11.56
CA PHE A 168 19.36 3.49 10.29
C PHE A 168 20.50 4.48 9.99
N HIS A 169 20.35 5.75 10.37
CA HIS A 169 21.40 6.77 10.18
C HIS A 169 22.54 6.67 11.19
N LEU A 170 22.30 6.08 12.36
CA LEU A 170 23.32 5.84 13.39
C LEU A 170 24.20 4.60 13.12
N VAL A 171 23.85 3.79 12.11
CA VAL A 171 24.57 2.55 11.73
C VAL A 171 25.40 2.77 10.45
N LYS A 172 25.62 4.03 10.04
CA LYS A 172 26.51 4.39 8.93
C LYS A 172 27.79 5.04 9.43
#